data_AF-A0A378J2G4-F1
#
_entry.id   AF-A0A378J2G4-F1
#
_cell.length_a   1.000
_cell.length_b   1.000
_cell.length_c   1.000
_cell.angle_alpha   90.00
_cell.angle_beta   90.00
_cell.angle_gamma   90.00
#
_symmetry.space_group_name_H-M   'P 1'
#
loop_
_entity.id
_entity.type
_entity.pdbx_description
1 polymer ?
#
loop_
_entity_poly.entity_id
_entity_poly.type
_entity_poly.pdbx_seq_one_letter_code
_entity_poly.pdbx_strand_id
1 'polypeptide(L)'
;MEEILERMADFIDDVHKSLNDTADVKERAKRQEVFDSLLLLATYTSAIELEKALSRSLPLEEANPGLTYLCKQLREINGLCTFSFSDSHDIYRSLFTNIQFNNFDEKERLRKELSRQLTELIFEKTNTEIPSSSLRF
;
A
#
# COMPACT_ATOMS: atom_id res chain seq x y z
N MET A 1 7.85 -9.19 -9.24
CA MET A 1 7.92 -8.76 -7.82
C MET A 1 8.50 -7.36 -7.78
N GLU A 2 9.73 -7.18 -8.28
CA GLU A 2 10.39 -5.88 -8.45
C GLU A 2 9.49 -4.83 -9.10
N GLU A 3 8.90 -5.13 -10.27
CA GLU A 3 7.93 -4.24 -10.95
C GLU A 3 6.77 -3.76 -10.05
N ILE A 4 6.24 -4.63 -9.19
CA ILE A 4 5.13 -4.26 -8.28
C ILE A 4 5.66 -3.33 -7.20
N LEU A 5 6.82 -3.62 -6.63
CA LEU A 5 7.45 -2.83 -5.57
C LEU A 5 7.87 -1.45 -6.08
N GLU A 6 8.51 -1.38 -7.25
CA GLU A 6 8.87 -0.11 -7.91
C GLU A 6 7.64 0.76 -8.13
N ARG A 7 6.57 0.20 -8.71
CA ARG A 7 5.32 0.94 -8.92
C ARG A 7 4.71 1.46 -7.61
N MET A 8 4.79 0.69 -6.52
CA MET A 8 4.30 1.14 -5.21
C MET A 8 5.21 2.20 -4.59
N ALA A 9 6.53 2.09 -4.75
CA ALA A 9 7.50 3.09 -4.32
C ALA A 9 7.28 4.42 -5.05
N ASP A 10 7.17 4.37 -6.38
CA ASP A 10 6.92 5.55 -7.22
C ASP A 10 5.63 6.25 -6.82
N PHE A 11 4.55 5.49 -6.58
CA PHE A 11 3.30 6.04 -6.08
C PHE A 11 3.48 6.79 -4.75
N ILE A 12 4.18 6.20 -3.78
CA ILE A 12 4.41 6.81 -2.47
C ILE A 12 5.23 8.11 -2.63
N ASP A 13 6.31 8.05 -3.41
CA ASP A 13 7.21 9.17 -3.66
C ASP A 13 6.49 10.32 -4.37
N ASP A 14 5.65 10.02 -5.35
CA ASP A 14 4.85 11.01 -6.07
C ASP A 14 3.86 11.73 -5.16
N VAL A 15 3.18 11.00 -4.26
CA VAL A 15 2.27 11.62 -3.29
C VAL A 15 3.05 12.47 -2.30
N HIS A 16 4.14 11.97 -1.73
CA HIS A 16 4.99 12.74 -0.81
C HIS A 16 5.52 14.02 -1.46
N LYS A 17 5.96 13.95 -2.72
CA LYS A 17 6.39 15.11 -3.50
C LYS A 17 5.25 16.12 -3.67
N SER A 18 4.08 15.65 -4.09
CA SER A 18 2.90 16.52 -4.24
C SER A 18 2.48 17.18 -2.93
N LEU A 19 2.61 16.49 -1.80
CA LEU A 19 2.33 17.06 -0.48
C LEU A 19 3.38 18.10 -0.07
N ASN A 20 4.65 17.87 -0.41
CA ASN A 20 5.76 18.78 -0.12
C ASN A 20 5.63 20.15 -0.80
N ASP A 21 4.94 20.21 -1.94
CA ASP A 21 4.62 21.43 -2.68
C ASP A 21 3.53 22.29 -2.00
N THR A 22 2.91 21.81 -0.92
CA THR A 22 1.94 22.59 -0.13
C THR A 22 2.65 23.75 0.58
N ALA A 23 2.27 24.99 0.22
CA ALA A 23 2.93 26.21 0.70
C ALA A 23 2.82 26.43 2.21
N ASP A 24 1.66 26.10 2.81
CA ASP A 24 1.47 26.19 4.25
C ASP A 24 2.16 25.01 4.95
N VAL A 25 3.14 25.34 5.80
CA VAL A 25 3.98 24.35 6.51
C VAL A 25 3.16 23.48 7.46
N LYS A 26 2.16 24.04 8.14
CA LYS A 26 1.34 23.29 9.11
C LYS A 26 0.40 22.34 8.38
N GLU A 27 -0.23 22.81 7.32
CA GLU A 27 -1.10 21.99 6.48
C GLU A 27 -0.30 20.89 5.77
N ARG A 28 0.90 21.20 5.27
CA ARG A 28 1.81 20.20 4.70
C ARG A 28 2.11 19.08 5.69
N ALA A 29 2.55 19.43 6.91
CA ALA A 29 2.88 18.45 7.93
C ALA A 29 1.66 17.58 8.29
N LYS A 30 0.49 18.19 8.44
CA LYS A 30 -0.76 17.47 8.71
C LYS A 30 -1.14 16.50 7.59
N ARG A 31 -1.02 16.92 6.32
CA ARG A 31 -1.33 16.05 5.17
C ARG A 31 -0.36 14.89 5.05
N GLN A 32 0.92 15.13 5.31
CA GLN A 32 1.94 14.07 5.35
C GLN A 32 1.62 13.06 6.45
N GLU A 33 1.35 13.52 7.67
CA GLU A 33 0.97 12.66 8.79
C GLU A 33 -0.27 11.80 8.47
N VAL A 34 -1.30 12.40 7.86
CA VAL A 34 -2.50 11.66 7.44
C VAL A 34 -2.16 10.60 6.39
N PHE A 35 -1.36 10.94 5.38
CA PHE A 35 -1.00 9.99 4.33
C PHE A 35 -0.14 8.84 4.86
N ASP A 36 0.89 9.13 5.66
CA ASP A 36 1.74 8.12 6.29
C ASP A 36 0.94 7.21 7.22
N SER A 37 -0.01 7.77 7.98
CA SER A 37 -0.92 6.97 8.82
C SER A 37 -1.80 6.03 8.00
N LEU A 38 -2.30 6.48 6.84
CA LEU A 38 -3.10 5.65 5.94
C LEU A 38 -2.26 4.56 5.26
N LEU A 39 -1.02 4.86 4.87
CA LEU A 39 -0.07 3.87 4.35
C LEU A 39 0.21 2.78 5.39
N LEU A 40 0.54 3.18 6.62
CA LEU A 40 0.79 2.23 7.72
C LEU A 40 -0.45 1.39 8.01
N LEU A 41 -1.63 1.99 8.11
CA LEU A 41 -2.90 1.28 8.30
C LEU A 41 -3.13 0.24 7.20
N ALA A 42 -2.85 0.59 5.95
CA ALA A 42 -3.02 -0.32 4.82
C ALA A 42 -2.16 -1.58 4.94
N THR A 43 -1.05 -1.57 5.68
CA THR A 43 -0.19 -2.76 5.82
C THR A 43 -0.78 -3.88 6.68
N TYR A 44 -1.71 -3.59 7.59
CA TYR A 44 -2.15 -4.57 8.59
C TYR A 44 -3.66 -4.64 8.82
N THR A 45 -4.42 -3.60 8.49
CA THR A 45 -5.85 -3.55 8.81
C THR A 45 -6.71 -4.30 7.79
N SER A 46 -7.95 -4.65 8.16
CA SER A 46 -8.89 -5.23 7.18
C SER A 46 -9.36 -4.19 6.16
N ALA A 47 -9.76 -4.62 4.96
CA ALA A 47 -10.28 -3.74 3.93
C ALA A 47 -11.46 -2.85 4.42
N ILE A 48 -12.32 -3.37 5.30
CA ILE A 48 -13.45 -2.62 5.87
C ILE A 48 -12.97 -1.49 6.78
N GLU A 49 -11.97 -1.77 7.63
CA GLU A 49 -11.41 -0.76 8.53
C GLU A 49 -10.60 0.29 7.76
N LEU A 50 -9.89 -0.12 6.70
CA LEU A 50 -9.24 0.82 5.79
C LEU A 50 -10.27 1.75 5.13
N GLU A 51 -11.39 1.22 4.62
CA GLU A 51 -12.41 2.04 3.96
C GLU A 51 -13.03 3.08 4.92
N LYS A 52 -13.24 2.70 6.19
CA LYS A 52 -13.67 3.65 7.23
C LYS A 52 -12.63 4.76 7.45
N ALA A 53 -11.34 4.41 7.50
CA ALA A 53 -10.27 5.39 7.66
C ALA A 53 -10.18 6.33 6.45
N LEU A 54 -10.23 5.78 5.22
CA LEU A 54 -10.25 6.56 3.99
C LEU A 54 -11.42 7.53 3.95
N SER A 55 -12.64 7.06 4.26
CA SER A 55 -13.85 7.91 4.24
C SER A 55 -13.80 9.06 5.26
N ARG A 56 -13.10 8.87 6.39
CA ARG A 56 -12.94 9.89 7.44
C ARG A 56 -11.85 10.90 7.11
N SER A 57 -10.72 10.43 6.61
CA SER A 57 -9.53 11.25 6.36
C SER A 57 -9.56 11.95 5.00
N LEU A 58 -10.20 11.32 4.02
CA LEU A 58 -10.31 11.76 2.64
C LEU A 58 -11.79 11.74 2.25
N PRO A 59 -12.62 12.65 2.80
CA PRO A 59 -14.02 12.73 2.41
C PRO A 59 -14.08 12.93 0.90
N LEU A 60 -14.59 11.92 0.20
CA LEU A 60 -14.75 11.94 -1.25
C LEU A 60 -15.82 13.00 -1.55
N GLU A 61 -15.42 14.25 -1.69
CA GLU A 61 -16.21 15.21 -2.47
C GLU A 61 -16.31 14.61 -3.88
N GLU A 62 -17.53 14.27 -4.28
CA GLU A 62 -17.81 13.54 -5.51
C GLU A 62 -17.05 14.19 -6.68
N ALA A 63 -16.18 13.40 -7.33
CA ALA A 63 -15.38 13.74 -8.51
C ALA A 63 -14.00 14.41 -8.33
N ASN A 64 -13.22 14.12 -7.27
CA ASN A 64 -11.77 14.37 -7.29
C ASN A 64 -10.98 13.15 -7.84
N PRO A 65 -10.41 13.19 -9.07
CA PRO A 65 -9.69 12.06 -9.65
C PRO A 65 -8.41 11.70 -8.88
N GLY A 66 -7.74 12.69 -8.27
CA GLY A 66 -6.53 12.48 -7.48
C GLY A 66 -6.82 11.71 -6.20
N LEU A 67 -7.87 12.09 -5.46
CA LEU A 67 -8.30 11.34 -4.27
C LEU A 67 -8.80 9.94 -4.63
N THR A 68 -9.52 9.81 -5.75
CA THR A 68 -9.96 8.50 -6.26
C THR A 68 -8.78 7.59 -6.55
N TYR A 69 -7.74 8.12 -7.22
CA TYR A 69 -6.50 7.40 -7.50
C TYR A 69 -5.77 7.02 -6.21
N LEU A 70 -5.61 7.96 -5.27
CA LEU A 70 -4.99 7.73 -3.97
C LEU A 70 -5.67 6.58 -3.19
N CYS A 71 -7.00 6.63 -3.07
CA CYS A 71 -7.76 5.58 -2.39
C CYS A 71 -7.64 4.23 -3.11
N LYS A 72 -7.58 4.21 -4.45
CA LYS A 72 -7.37 2.97 -5.21
C LYS A 72 -6.02 2.34 -4.89
N GLN A 73 -4.94 3.13 -4.89
CA GLN A 73 -3.59 2.63 -4.61
C GLN A 73 -3.46 2.13 -3.16
N LEU A 74 -4.05 2.83 -2.19
CA LEU A 74 -4.06 2.40 -0.78
C LEU A 74 -4.80 1.07 -0.58
N ARG A 75 -5.91 0.84 -1.30
CA ARG A 75 -6.61 -0.47 -1.28
C ARG A 75 -5.77 -1.57 -1.92
N GLU A 76 -5.03 -1.24 -2.97
CA GLU A 76 -4.14 -2.18 -3.65
C GLU A 76 -2.99 -2.62 -2.74
N ILE A 77 -2.34 -1.67 -2.08
CA ILE A 77 -1.35 -1.94 -1.01
C ILE A 77 -1.93 -2.85 0.06
N ASN A 78 -3.14 -2.53 0.54
CA ASN A 78 -3.79 -3.34 1.56
C ASN A 78 -4.05 -4.76 1.13
N GLY A 79 -4.52 -4.98 -0.09
CA GLY A 79 -4.78 -6.32 -0.60
C GLY A 79 -3.52 -7.16 -0.75
N LEU A 80 -2.40 -6.52 -1.11
CA LEU A 80 -1.08 -7.16 -1.16
C LEU A 80 -0.55 -7.50 0.23
N CYS A 81 -0.56 -6.55 1.16
CA CYS A 81 -0.01 -6.76 2.51
C CYS A 81 -0.83 -7.77 3.33
N THR A 82 -2.15 -7.78 3.16
CA THR A 82 -3.08 -8.63 3.95
C THR A 82 -3.46 -9.95 3.27
N PHE A 83 -2.90 -10.25 2.10
CA PHE A 83 -3.19 -11.45 1.31
C PHE A 83 -4.68 -11.62 0.94
N SER A 84 -5.43 -10.52 0.83
CA SER A 84 -6.87 -10.60 0.57
C SER A 84 -7.23 -10.73 -0.92
N PHE A 85 -6.25 -10.59 -1.82
CA PHE A 85 -6.43 -10.79 -3.26
C PHE A 85 -6.34 -12.25 -3.70
N SER A 86 -7.23 -12.66 -4.60
CA SER A 86 -7.22 -13.98 -5.23
C SER A 86 -6.03 -14.17 -6.19
N ASP A 87 -5.75 -15.42 -6.58
CA ASP A 87 -4.74 -15.77 -7.60
C ASP A 87 -5.00 -15.11 -8.95
N SER A 88 -6.27 -14.86 -9.26
CA SER A 88 -6.72 -14.26 -10.51
C SER A 88 -6.64 -12.73 -10.53
N HIS A 89 -6.25 -12.09 -9.42
CA HIS A 89 -6.13 -10.65 -9.36
C HIS A 89 -5.03 -10.18 -10.33
N ASP A 90 -5.35 -9.19 -11.18
CA ASP A 90 -4.47 -8.75 -12.28
C ASP A 90 -3.06 -8.36 -11.81
N ILE A 91 -2.95 -7.85 -10.59
CA ILE A 91 -1.66 -7.47 -9.98
C ILE A 91 -0.67 -8.64 -9.87
N TYR A 92 -1.15 -9.87 -9.70
CA TYR A 92 -0.30 -11.05 -9.59
C TYR A 92 0.01 -11.67 -10.95
N ARG A 93 -0.56 -11.14 -12.04
CA ARG A 93 -0.40 -11.74 -13.37
C ARG A 93 1.08 -11.86 -13.74
N SER A 94 1.86 -10.79 -13.64
CA SER A 94 3.30 -10.84 -13.93
C SER A 94 4.07 -11.70 -12.93
N LEU A 95 3.64 -11.73 -11.66
CA LEU A 95 4.26 -12.55 -10.61
C LEU A 95 4.07 -14.05 -10.84
N PHE A 96 2.92 -14.49 -11.35
CA PHE A 96 2.56 -15.89 -11.51
C PHE A 96 2.67 -16.41 -12.95
N THR A 97 3.07 -15.58 -13.92
CA THR A 97 3.09 -15.91 -15.36
C THR A 97 3.83 -17.23 -15.66
N ASN A 98 4.92 -17.54 -14.93
CA ASN A 98 5.74 -18.74 -15.16
C ASN A 98 5.51 -19.85 -14.13
N ILE A 99 4.51 -19.71 -13.26
CA ILE A 99 4.22 -20.68 -12.21
C ILE A 99 3.08 -21.56 -12.68
N GLN A 100 3.24 -22.88 -12.53
CA GLN A 100 2.15 -23.80 -12.82
C GLN A 100 0.93 -23.47 -11.95
N PHE A 101 -0.25 -23.45 -12.57
CA PHE A 101 -1.49 -23.03 -11.90
C PHE A 101 -1.74 -23.76 -10.57
N ASN A 102 -1.35 -25.04 -10.46
CA ASN A 102 -1.57 -25.88 -9.28
C ASN A 102 -0.46 -25.79 -8.21
N ASN A 103 0.57 -24.96 -8.40
CA ASN A 103 1.64 -24.81 -7.41
C ASN A 103 1.25 -23.78 -6.33
N PHE A 104 0.35 -24.18 -5.43
CA PHE A 104 -0.16 -23.33 -4.35
C PHE A 104 0.94 -22.86 -3.40
N ASP A 105 1.84 -23.76 -3.01
CA ASP A 105 2.91 -23.44 -2.05
C ASP A 105 3.87 -22.36 -2.58
N GLU A 106 4.22 -22.43 -3.86
CA GLU A 106 5.10 -21.43 -4.47
C GLU A 106 4.43 -20.06 -4.58
N LYS A 107 3.15 -20.02 -4.97
CA LYS A 107 2.37 -18.77 -5.03
C LYS A 107 2.22 -18.13 -3.66
N GLU A 108 1.90 -18.93 -2.64
CA GLU A 108 1.78 -18.48 -1.26
C GLU A 108 3.11 -17.92 -0.74
N ARG A 109 4.22 -18.62 -1.00
CA ARG A 109 5.56 -18.13 -0.65
C ARG A 109 5.86 -16.78 -1.30
N LEU A 110 5.56 -16.61 -2.59
CA LEU A 110 5.81 -15.35 -3.29
C LEU A 110 4.91 -14.21 -2.80
N ARG A 111 3.66 -14.51 -2.43
CA ARG A 111 2.78 -13.53 -1.78
C ARG A 111 3.37 -13.06 -0.47
N LYS A 112 3.73 -13.98 0.41
CA LYS A 112 4.32 -13.67 1.72
C LYS A 112 5.56 -12.81 1.57
N GLU A 113 6.41 -13.15 0.61
CA GLU A 113 7.63 -12.40 0.33
C GLU A 113 7.33 -11.00 -0.23
N LEU A 114 6.37 -10.87 -1.15
CA LEU A 114 5.93 -9.57 -1.67
C LEU A 114 5.32 -8.70 -0.55
N SER A 115 4.45 -9.26 0.28
CA SER A 115 3.83 -8.57 1.42
C SER A 115 4.89 -8.09 2.41
N ARG A 116 5.86 -8.94 2.73
CA ARG A 116 7.01 -8.59 3.60
C ARG A 116 7.79 -7.41 3.03
N GLN A 117 8.25 -7.52 1.78
CA GLN A 117 9.04 -6.47 1.14
C GLN A 117 8.26 -5.15 0.99
N LEU A 118 6.97 -5.22 0.65
CA LEU A 118 6.12 -4.03 0.55
C LEU A 118 5.90 -3.37 1.91
N THR A 119 5.71 -4.17 2.97
CA THR A 119 5.58 -3.65 4.33
C THR A 119 6.87 -2.96 4.78
N GLU A 120 8.03 -3.57 4.52
CA GLU A 120 9.34 -2.98 4.82
C GLU A 120 9.56 -1.67 4.06
N LEU A 121 9.24 -1.65 2.77
CA LEU A 121 9.29 -0.44 1.94
C LEU A 121 8.43 0.67 2.54
N ILE A 122 7.18 0.37 2.94
CA ILE A 122 6.29 1.37 3.53
C ILE A 122 6.87 1.90 4.84
N PHE A 123 7.38 1.04 5.71
CA PHE A 123 8.00 1.45 6.98
C PHE A 123 9.21 2.35 6.76
N GLU A 124 10.05 2.03 5.75
CA GLU A 124 11.16 2.90 5.35
C GLU A 124 10.66 4.27 4.88
N LYS A 125 9.69 4.29 3.97
CA LYS A 125 9.11 5.52 3.41
C LYS A 125 8.40 6.39 4.46
N THR A 126 7.83 5.79 5.49
CA THR A 126 7.17 6.49 6.60
C THR A 126 8.08 6.71 7.81
N ASN A 127 9.40 6.46 7.69
CA ASN A 127 10.37 6.57 8.78
C ASN A 127 9.92 5.85 10.08
N THR A 128 9.23 4.72 9.93
CA THR A 128 8.69 3.95 11.05
C THR A 128 9.67 2.85 11.41
N GLU A 129 10.06 2.80 12.69
CA GLU A 129 10.96 1.75 13.17
C GLU A 129 10.34 0.36 12.95
N ILE A 130 11.04 -0.50 12.20
CA ILE A 130 10.65 -1.90 12.04
C ILE A 130 10.98 -2.61 13.37
N PRO A 131 9.98 -3.10 14.13
CA PRO A 131 10.27 -3.83 15.34
C PRO A 131 10.98 -5.12 14.95
N SER A 132 12.17 -5.35 15.50
CA SER A 132 13.01 -6.53 15.22
C SER A 132 12.30 -7.87 15.50
N SER A 133 11.12 -7.86 16.12
CA SER A 133 10.29 -9.02 16.45
C SER A 133 9.03 -9.22 15.59
N SER A 134 8.67 -8.28 14.69
CA SER A 134 7.32 -8.21 14.09
C SER A 134 7.21 -8.68 12.63
N LEU A 135 8.28 -9.14 11.99
CA LEU A 135 8.18 -9.81 10.69
C LEU A 135 7.78 -11.30 10.83
N ARG A 136 6.83 -11.60 11.72
CA ARG A 136 6.24 -12.95 11.82
C ARG A 136 5.14 -13.09 10.79
N PHE A 137 5.51 -13.50 9.59
CA PHE A 137 4.61 -14.04 8.56
C PHE A 137 4.79 -15.56 8.42
#